data_AF-A0AAV3IHG5-F1
#
_entry.id   AF-A0AAV3IHG5-F1
#
_cell.length_a   1.000
_cell.length_b   1.000
_cell.length_c   1.000
_cell.angle_alpha   90.00
_cell.angle_beta   90.00
_cell.angle_gamma   90.00
#
_symmetry.space_group_name_H-M   'P 1'
#
loop_
_entity.id
_entity.type
_entity.pdbx_description
1 polymer ?
#
loop_
_entity_poly.entity_id
_entity_poly.type
_entity_poly.pdbx_seq_one_letter_code
_entity_poly.pdbx_strand_id
1 'polypeptide(L)'
;MMKKRYKVALLFLVLGIGVLVTACATLNSPQFGKLPEQARLERIQQSPNYINDEFAYPEPTPMLREGESTLKIFWDNFWAEKQ
;
A
#
# COMPACT_ATOMS: atom_id res chain seq x y z
N MET A 1 -25.34 21.79 -24.61
CA MET A 1 -24.45 21.95 -23.42
C MET A 1 -23.96 20.65 -22.79
N MET A 2 -24.49 19.46 -23.14
CA MET A 2 -24.05 18.18 -22.57
C MET A 2 -22.73 17.64 -23.18
N LYS A 3 -22.37 18.10 -24.39
CA LYS A 3 -21.24 17.55 -25.13
C LYS A 3 -19.84 17.80 -24.51
N LYS A 4 -19.74 18.80 -23.64
CA LYS A 4 -18.46 19.16 -22.98
C LYS A 4 -18.26 18.37 -21.68
N ARG A 5 -19.36 18.05 -20.98
CA ARG A 5 -19.35 17.33 -19.70
C ARG A 5 -18.93 15.87 -19.86
N TYR A 6 -19.36 15.18 -20.92
CA TYR A 6 -18.93 13.80 -21.17
C TYR A 6 -17.44 13.71 -21.51
N LYS A 7 -16.87 14.72 -22.22
CA LYS A 7 -15.43 14.74 -22.54
C LYS A 7 -14.58 14.92 -21.28
N VAL A 8 -15.04 15.77 -20.35
CA VAL A 8 -14.40 15.96 -19.05
C VAL A 8 -14.51 14.70 -18.20
N ALA A 9 -15.69 14.07 -18.15
CA ALA A 9 -15.86 12.79 -17.46
C ALA A 9 -14.96 11.69 -18.05
N LEU A 10 -14.87 11.61 -19.38
CA LEU A 10 -14.00 10.68 -20.09
C LEU A 10 -12.52 10.94 -19.79
N LEU A 11 -12.11 12.22 -19.72
CA LEU A 11 -10.75 12.60 -19.34
C LEU A 11 -10.41 12.08 -17.94
N PHE A 12 -11.27 12.35 -16.94
CA PHE A 12 -11.05 11.88 -15.57
C PHE A 12 -11.04 10.35 -15.48
N LEU A 13 -11.88 9.66 -16.26
CA LEU A 13 -11.88 8.21 -16.33
C LEU A 13 -10.54 7.68 -16.85
N VAL A 14 -10.04 8.22 -17.96
CA VAL A 14 -8.75 7.82 -18.53
C VAL A 14 -7.61 8.10 -17.56
N LEU A 15 -7.63 9.24 -16.88
CA LEU A 15 -6.62 9.63 -15.89
C LEU A 15 -6.65 8.69 -14.67
N GLY A 16 -7.84 8.36 -14.17
CA GLY A 16 -8.02 7.40 -13.08
C GLY A 16 -7.56 5.99 -13.43
N ILE A 17 -7.87 5.51 -14.64
CA ILE A 17 -7.36 4.23 -15.15
C ILE A 17 -5.83 4.27 -15.25
N GLY A 18 -5.26 5.37 -15.74
CA GLY A 18 -3.81 5.58 -15.79
C GLY A 18 -3.15 5.42 -14.43
N VAL A 19 -3.68 6.10 -13.40
CA VAL A 19 -3.18 6.00 -12.02
C VAL A 19 -3.26 4.57 -11.50
N LEU A 20 -4.39 3.88 -11.72
CA LEU A 20 -4.57 2.48 -11.29
C LEU A 20 -3.56 1.54 -11.96
N VAL A 21 -3.37 1.67 -13.27
CA VAL A 21 -2.40 0.83 -14.01
C VAL A 21 -0.98 1.07 -13.50
N THR A 22 -0.59 2.34 -13.29
CA THR A 22 0.73 2.67 -12.74
C THR A 22 0.89 2.14 -11.31
N ALA A 23 -0.13 2.25 -10.46
CA ALA A 23 -0.10 1.68 -9.10
C ALA A 23 0.10 0.15 -9.13
N CYS A 24 -0.66 -0.57 -9.96
CA CYS A 24 -0.50 -2.02 -10.09
C CYS A 24 0.90 -2.40 -10.62
N ALA A 25 1.41 -1.68 -11.63
CA ALA A 25 2.73 -1.97 -12.20
C ALA A 25 3.86 -1.69 -11.18
N THR A 26 3.75 -0.61 -10.41
CA THR A 26 4.75 -0.25 -9.40
C THR A 26 4.72 -1.22 -8.23
N LEU A 27 3.55 -1.57 -7.69
CA LEU A 27 3.45 -2.52 -6.58
C LEU A 27 3.90 -3.94 -6.94
N ASN A 28 3.76 -4.35 -8.21
CA ASN A 28 4.26 -5.64 -8.70
C ASN A 28 5.75 -5.63 -9.11
N SER A 29 6.44 -4.51 -8.94
CA SER A 29 7.85 -4.41 -9.33
C SER A 29 8.77 -5.09 -8.30
N PRO A 30 9.96 -5.59 -8.72
CA PRO A 30 10.85 -6.36 -7.84
C PRO A 30 11.29 -5.65 -6.56
N GLN A 31 11.33 -4.31 -6.55
CA GLN A 31 11.68 -3.49 -5.38
C GLN A 31 10.71 -3.63 -4.20
N PHE A 32 9.44 -3.97 -4.45
CA PHE A 32 8.45 -4.22 -3.39
C PHE A 32 8.45 -5.68 -2.92
N GLY A 33 9.24 -6.54 -3.55
CA GLY A 33 9.28 -7.97 -3.27
C GLY A 33 8.11 -8.74 -3.89
N LYS A 34 8.07 -10.03 -3.60
CA LYS A 34 6.99 -10.94 -4.00
C LYS A 34 6.38 -11.56 -2.75
N LEU A 35 5.09 -11.88 -2.83
CA LEU A 35 4.45 -12.69 -1.80
C LEU A 35 5.14 -14.06 -1.72
N PRO A 36 5.16 -14.69 -0.54
CA PRO A 36 5.70 -16.03 -0.40
C PRO A 36 4.85 -17.02 -1.20
N GLU A 37 5.50 -17.85 -2.01
CA GLU A 37 4.84 -18.87 -2.82
C GLU A 37 5.42 -20.27 -2.55
N GLN A 38 4.63 -21.29 -2.91
CA GLN A 38 4.97 -22.72 -2.82
C GLN A 38 5.64 -23.09 -1.48
N ALA A 39 6.84 -23.68 -1.52
CA ALA A 39 7.59 -24.15 -0.34
C ALA A 39 7.90 -23.04 0.67
N ARG A 40 7.97 -21.76 0.25
CA ARG A 40 8.16 -20.65 1.19
C ARG A 40 6.90 -20.37 1.98
N LEU A 41 5.73 -20.44 1.33
CA LEU A 41 4.44 -20.25 1.98
C LEU A 41 4.15 -21.37 2.97
N GLU A 42 4.35 -22.64 2.57
CA GLU A 42 4.16 -23.80 3.44
C GLU A 42 5.01 -23.71 4.71
N ARG A 43 6.28 -23.29 4.57
CA ARG A 43 7.18 -23.09 5.71
C ARG A 43 6.67 -22.02 6.67
N ILE A 44 6.11 -20.92 6.16
CA ILE A 44 5.54 -19.85 6.99
C ILE A 44 4.31 -20.38 7.73
N GLN A 45 3.41 -21.09 7.03
CA GLN A 45 2.18 -21.63 7.62
C GLN A 45 2.43 -22.72 8.67
N GLN A 46 3.51 -23.50 8.53
CA GLN A 46 3.92 -24.50 9.53
C GLN A 46 4.62 -23.89 10.75
N SER A 47 4.95 -22.59 10.72
CA SER A 47 5.58 -21.92 11.84
C SER A 47 4.62 -21.83 13.03
N PRO A 48 5.09 -22.02 14.29
CA PRO A 48 4.27 -21.75 15.47
C PRO A 48 3.82 -20.28 15.58
N ASN A 49 4.46 -19.39 14.82
CA ASN A 49 4.12 -17.97 14.76
C ASN A 49 3.01 -17.64 13.75
N TYR A 50 2.48 -18.63 13.02
CA TYR A 50 1.35 -18.42 12.11
C TYR A 50 0.04 -18.65 12.88
N ILE A 51 -0.65 -17.56 13.22
CA ILE A 51 -1.82 -17.54 14.11
C ILE A 51 -2.92 -16.73 13.44
N ASN A 52 -4.15 -17.25 13.40
CA ASN A 52 -5.31 -16.58 12.79
C ASN A 52 -5.06 -16.10 11.35
N ASP A 53 -4.48 -16.97 10.51
CA ASP A 53 -4.17 -16.71 9.10
C ASP A 53 -3.10 -15.61 8.84
N GLU A 54 -2.41 -15.13 9.88
CA GLU A 54 -1.35 -14.13 9.77
C GLU A 54 -0.07 -14.55 10.51
N PHE A 55 1.07 -14.07 10.03
CA PHE A 55 2.34 -14.27 10.72
C PHE A 55 2.50 -13.26 11.85
N ALA A 56 2.50 -13.72 13.09
CA ALA A 56 2.73 -12.91 14.27
C ALA A 56 4.24 -12.80 14.58
N TYR A 57 4.74 -11.58 14.75
CA TYR A 57 6.11 -11.38 15.22
C TYR A 57 6.21 -11.76 16.71
N PRO A 58 7.34 -12.38 17.16
CA PRO A 58 7.53 -12.70 18.57
C PRO A 58 7.51 -11.48 19.50
N GLU A 59 8.01 -10.36 19.00
CA GLU A 59 8.04 -9.07 19.69
C GLU A 59 7.03 -8.10 19.05
N PRO A 60 6.38 -7.22 19.84
CA PRO A 60 5.48 -6.21 19.30
C PRO A 60 6.21 -5.28 18.32
N THR A 61 5.80 -5.31 17.06
CA THR A 61 6.28 -4.40 16.02
C THR A 61 5.14 -3.47 15.58
N PRO A 62 4.80 -2.45 16.38
CA PRO A 62 3.75 -1.53 16.00
C PRO A 62 4.16 -0.79 14.72
N MET A 63 3.22 -0.64 13.78
CA MET A 63 3.47 0.03 12.51
C MET A 63 3.84 1.51 12.70
N LEU A 64 3.30 2.12 13.76
CA LEU A 64 3.58 3.51 14.15
C LEU A 64 4.23 3.53 15.53
N ARG A 65 5.01 4.57 15.80
CA ARG A 65 5.52 4.84 17.16
C ARG A 65 4.36 5.11 18.11
N GLU A 66 4.56 4.82 19.38
CA GLU A 66 3.57 5.15 20.41
C GLU A 66 3.25 6.65 20.41
N GLY A 67 1.95 6.96 20.49
CA GLY A 67 1.46 8.34 20.44
C GLY A 67 1.39 8.96 19.03
N GLU A 68 1.87 8.26 18.00
CA GLU A 68 1.74 8.72 16.61
C GLU A 68 0.43 8.26 15.97
N SER A 69 -0.05 9.08 15.04
CA SER A 69 -1.16 8.73 14.17
C SER A 69 -0.82 9.09 12.72
N THR A 70 -1.41 8.39 11.77
CA THR A 70 -1.18 8.64 10.34
C THR A 70 -1.45 10.10 9.96
N LEU A 71 -2.49 10.71 10.53
CA LEU A 71 -2.84 12.12 10.28
C LEU A 71 -1.80 13.09 10.84
N LYS A 72 -1.31 12.83 12.06
CA LYS A 72 -0.25 13.62 12.67
C LYS A 72 1.03 13.56 11.83
N ILE A 73 1.46 12.36 11.44
CA ILE A 73 2.63 12.15 10.59
C ILE A 73 2.48 12.86 9.25
N PHE A 74 1.30 12.79 8.63
CA PHE A 74 1.04 13.47 7.37
C PHE A 74 1.15 14.99 7.51
N TRP A 75 0.52 15.57 8.53
CA TRP A 75 0.57 17.01 8.80
C TRP A 75 2.00 17.48 9.07
N ASP A 76 2.72 16.77 9.95
CA ASP A 76 4.09 17.09 10.31
C ASP A 76 5.01 17.04 9.08
N ASN A 77 4.85 16.04 8.19
CA ASN A 77 5.65 15.93 6.96
C ASN A 77 5.33 17.01 5.92
N PHE A 78 4.08 17.49 5.83
CA PHE A 78 3.75 18.52 4.84
C PHE A 78 4.34 19.87 5.23
N TRP A 79 4.45 20.16 6.53
CA TRP A 79 5.07 21.39 7.06
C TRP A 79 6.58 21.24 7.32
N ALA A 80 7.14 20.03 7.15
CA ALA A 80 8.56 19.82 7.27
C ALA A 80 9.29 20.63 6.18
N GLU A 81 10.07 21.64 6.59
CA GLU A 81 10.97 22.33 5.68
C GLU A 81 11.97 21.31 5.13
N LYS A 82 12.05 21.21 3.80
CA LYS A 82 13.10 20.44 3.15
C LYS A 82 14.46 21.03 3.52
N GLN A 83 15.25 20.29 4.29
CA GLN A 83 16.70 20.50 4.36
C GLN A 83 17.36 20.12 3.04
#